data_AF-A0A444UXU5-F1
#
_entry.id   AF-A0A444UXU5-F1
#
_cell.length_a   1.000
_cell.length_b   1.000
_cell.length_c   1.000
_cell.angle_alpha   90.00
_cell.angle_beta   90.00
_cell.angle_gamma   90.00
#
_symmetry.space_group_name_H-M   'P 1'
#
loop_
_entity.id
_entity.type
_entity.pdbx_description
1 polymer ?
#
loop_
_entity_poly.entity_id
_entity_poly.type
_entity_poly.pdbx_seq_one_letter_code
_entity_poly.pdbx_strand_id
1 'polypeptide(L)'
;ERKGTAKVDFIKKIEKEVQQKWDEEKVFEADAASGGESKNKYFVTFPYPYMNGRLHLGHTFSLSKCEFAVGYQRLKGKHCLFPFGLHCTGMPIKALREKYGIKDEMVLPFEPVPIIEIPGYGNLSAPQVCDELKIQSQNDREKLAEAKEMVYLKGFYEGIMLVDGYKGQKVQDVKKPIQKKMVDNGEALIYMEPEKQVMSRSADECVVALCDQWYLDYGDKNWKEAASNSLKSLETYHFLTNYIAS
;
A
#
# COMPACT_ATOMS: atom_id res chain seq x y z
N GLU A 1 -24.19 -12.24 -32.37
CA GLU A 1 -23.36 -13.37 -31.88
C GLU A 1 -21.93 -12.91 -31.69
N ARG A 2 -21.29 -13.17 -30.54
CA ARG A 2 -19.91 -12.71 -30.28
C ARG A 2 -18.91 -13.65 -30.97
N LYS A 3 -18.06 -13.07 -31.81
CA LYS A 3 -16.94 -13.72 -32.53
C LYS A 3 -16.00 -14.47 -31.55
N GLY A 4 -15.83 -15.78 -31.80
CA GLY A 4 -14.65 -16.61 -31.48
C GLY A 4 -14.20 -16.71 -30.01
N THR A 5 -14.75 -17.66 -29.24
CA THR A 5 -14.25 -18.00 -27.88
C THR A 5 -12.97 -18.83 -27.89
N ALA A 6 -12.50 -19.31 -29.05
CA ALA A 6 -11.38 -20.24 -29.17
C ALA A 6 -10.10 -19.81 -28.41
N LYS A 7 -9.78 -18.52 -28.40
CA LYS A 7 -8.62 -18.00 -27.65
C LYS A 7 -8.82 -18.10 -26.13
N VAL A 8 -10.03 -17.83 -25.65
CA VAL A 8 -10.38 -17.95 -24.23
C VAL A 8 -10.36 -19.42 -23.81
N ASP A 9 -10.93 -20.30 -24.63
CA ASP A 9 -10.98 -21.74 -24.36
C ASP A 9 -9.58 -22.36 -24.34
N PHE A 10 -8.69 -21.92 -25.24
CA PHE A 10 -7.28 -22.29 -25.24
C PHE A 10 -6.55 -21.87 -23.95
N ILE A 11 -6.73 -20.61 -23.50
CA ILE A 11 -6.10 -20.13 -22.27
C ILE A 11 -6.63 -20.88 -21.05
N LYS A 12 -7.95 -21.13 -20.98
CA LYS A 12 -8.55 -21.94 -19.89
C LYS A 12 -8.02 -23.37 -19.84
N LYS A 13 -7.72 -23.96 -21.01
CA LYS A 13 -7.11 -25.29 -21.07
C LYS A 13 -5.71 -25.28 -20.45
N ILE A 14 -4.86 -24.32 -20.85
CA ILE A 14 -3.52 -24.16 -20.27
C ILE A 14 -3.60 -23.91 -18.76
N GLU A 15 -4.50 -23.02 -18.33
CA GLU A 15 -4.73 -22.73 -16.91
C GLU A 15 -5.02 -24.01 -16.12
N LYS A 16 -5.91 -24.87 -16.63
CA LYS A 16 -6.26 -26.13 -15.99
C LYS A 16 -5.08 -27.12 -15.92
N GLU A 17 -4.32 -27.24 -17.01
CA GLU A 17 -3.14 -28.11 -17.06
C GLU A 17 -2.06 -27.66 -16.07
N VAL A 18 -1.82 -26.34 -15.97
CA VAL A 18 -0.84 -25.76 -15.05
C VAL A 18 -1.31 -25.89 -13.59
N GLN A 19 -2.58 -25.63 -13.30
CA GLN A 19 -3.16 -25.80 -11.95
C GLN A 19 -3.03 -27.25 -11.48
N GLN A 20 -3.36 -28.22 -12.35
CA GLN A 20 -3.21 -29.64 -12.03
C GLN A 20 -1.75 -29.98 -11.71
N LYS A 21 -0.81 -29.49 -12.52
CA LYS A 21 0.62 -29.70 -12.26
C LYS A 21 1.07 -29.10 -10.93
N TRP A 22 0.59 -27.91 -10.58
CA TRP A 22 0.91 -27.27 -9.29
C TRP A 22 0.34 -28.04 -8.09
N ASP A 23 -0.87 -28.58 -8.22
CA ASP A 23 -1.51 -29.40 -7.18
C ASP A 23 -0.77 -30.73 -6.99
N GLU A 24 -0.32 -31.36 -8.08
CA GLU A 24 0.45 -32.62 -8.05
C GLU A 24 1.86 -32.43 -7.48
N GLU A 25 2.56 -31.38 -7.92
CA GLU A 25 3.94 -31.10 -7.49
C GLU A 25 4.02 -30.39 -6.13
N LYS A 26 2.89 -29.87 -5.62
CA LYS A 26 2.79 -29.13 -4.36
C LYS A 26 3.83 -28.01 -4.23
N VAL A 27 4.20 -27.37 -5.35
CA VAL A 27 5.28 -26.37 -5.44
C VAL A 27 5.08 -25.12 -4.58
N PHE A 28 3.86 -24.91 -4.06
CA PHE A 28 3.52 -23.81 -3.17
C PHE A 28 3.31 -24.24 -1.72
N GLU A 29 3.31 -25.54 -1.42
CA GLU A 29 3.30 -26.04 -0.05
C GLU A 29 4.71 -25.94 0.53
N ALA A 30 4.82 -25.33 1.70
CA ALA A 30 6.08 -25.23 2.44
C ALA A 30 5.83 -25.64 3.89
N ASP A 31 6.47 -26.74 4.31
CA ASP A 31 6.37 -27.19 5.68
C ASP A 31 7.18 -26.30 6.63
N ALA A 32 6.68 -26.13 7.84
CA ALA A 32 7.44 -25.51 8.92
C ALA A 32 8.63 -26.41 9.29
N ALA A 33 9.80 -25.80 9.54
CA ALA A 33 10.98 -26.56 9.93
C ALA A 33 10.74 -27.34 11.23
N SER A 34 10.93 -28.65 11.17
CA SER A 34 10.92 -29.55 12.32
C SER A 34 12.11 -29.21 13.24
N GLY A 35 11.82 -28.68 14.44
CA GLY A 35 12.85 -28.42 15.46
C GLY A 35 13.13 -26.94 15.78
N GLY A 36 12.33 -25.98 15.30
CA GLY A 36 12.35 -24.60 15.80
C GLY A 36 13.44 -23.69 15.22
N GLU A 37 14.55 -24.22 14.72
CA GLU A 37 15.59 -23.43 14.04
C GLU A 37 15.54 -23.59 12.52
N SER A 38 14.84 -22.68 11.84
CA SER A 38 15.10 -22.39 10.42
C SER A 38 15.93 -21.11 10.35
N LYS A 39 17.25 -21.28 10.13
CA LYS A 39 18.14 -20.17 9.82
C LYS A 39 17.91 -19.85 8.34
N ASN A 40 17.33 -18.68 8.07
CA ASN A 40 16.96 -18.13 6.74
C ASN A 40 15.48 -18.26 6.34
N LYS A 41 14.59 -17.70 7.17
CA LYS A 41 13.18 -17.45 6.82
C LYS A 41 13.04 -16.18 5.97
N TYR A 42 12.05 -16.15 5.09
CA TYR A 42 11.64 -14.96 4.35
C TYR A 42 10.12 -14.87 4.36
N PHE A 43 9.59 -13.76 4.85
CA PHE A 43 8.15 -13.51 4.85
C PHE A 43 7.89 -12.31 3.96
N VAL A 44 6.98 -12.45 3.00
CA VAL A 44 6.46 -11.30 2.26
C VAL A 44 4.97 -11.22 2.51
N THR A 45 4.50 -10.00 2.66
CA THR A 45 3.07 -9.71 2.65
C THR A 45 2.87 -8.44 1.83
N PHE A 46 1.65 -8.28 1.34
CA PHE A 46 1.16 -7.04 0.77
C PHE A 46 -0.13 -6.70 1.52
N PRO A 47 -0.54 -5.42 1.56
CA PRO A 47 -1.82 -5.07 2.15
C PRO A 47 -2.93 -5.92 1.54
N TYR A 48 -3.51 -6.82 2.33
CA TYR A 48 -4.52 -7.72 1.82
C TYR A 48 -5.65 -6.92 1.21
N PRO A 49 -6.07 -7.24 -0.02
CA PRO A 49 -7.17 -6.53 -0.64
C PRO A 49 -8.39 -6.72 0.23
N TYR A 50 -9.11 -5.63 0.43
CA TYR A 50 -10.41 -5.69 1.08
C TYR A 50 -11.32 -6.61 0.28
N MET A 51 -12.08 -7.46 0.97
CA MET A 51 -13.03 -8.40 0.36
C MET A 51 -14.15 -7.75 -0.46
N ASN A 52 -14.20 -6.43 -0.47
CA ASN A 52 -15.26 -5.64 -1.05
C ASN A 52 -15.03 -5.14 -2.46
N GLY A 53 -13.81 -5.23 -2.94
CA GLY A 53 -13.45 -4.89 -4.30
C GLY A 53 -13.50 -6.09 -5.23
N ARG A 54 -13.63 -5.82 -6.53
CA ARG A 54 -13.13 -6.75 -7.53
C ARG A 54 -11.63 -6.53 -7.65
N LEU A 55 -10.87 -7.63 -7.70
CA LEU A 55 -9.46 -7.56 -8.06
C LEU A 55 -9.34 -6.98 -9.47
N HIS A 56 -8.46 -6.00 -9.62
CA HIS A 56 -8.12 -5.35 -10.88
C HIS A 56 -6.61 -5.42 -11.10
N LEU A 57 -6.13 -5.01 -12.28
CA LEU A 57 -4.74 -5.20 -12.70
C LEU A 57 -3.69 -4.61 -11.73
N GLY A 58 -4.03 -3.55 -11.00
CA GLY A 58 -3.17 -2.98 -9.95
C GLY A 58 -2.90 -3.95 -8.80
N HIS A 59 -3.86 -4.82 -8.46
CA HIS A 59 -3.65 -5.89 -7.50
C HIS A 59 -2.69 -6.94 -8.07
N THR A 60 -2.86 -7.35 -9.32
CA THR A 60 -1.95 -8.28 -10.00
C THR A 60 -0.52 -7.72 -10.04
N PHE A 61 -0.37 -6.42 -10.29
CA PHE A 61 0.92 -5.74 -10.29
C PHE A 61 1.58 -5.70 -8.90
N SER A 62 0.79 -5.56 -7.82
CA SER A 62 1.31 -5.60 -6.46
C SER A 62 1.65 -7.04 -6.02
N LEU A 63 0.77 -7.99 -6.36
CA LEU A 63 0.94 -9.42 -6.09
C LEU A 63 2.17 -10.01 -6.81
N SER A 64 2.40 -9.63 -8.06
CA SER A 64 3.54 -10.13 -8.83
C SER A 64 4.86 -9.76 -8.20
N LYS A 65 4.98 -8.57 -7.59
CA LYS A 65 6.19 -8.17 -6.85
C LYS A 65 6.47 -9.09 -5.67
N CYS A 66 5.44 -9.46 -4.90
CA CYS A 66 5.56 -10.42 -3.81
C CYS A 66 5.92 -11.81 -4.32
N GLU A 67 5.28 -12.25 -5.40
CA GLU A 67 5.53 -13.55 -6.03
C GLU A 67 6.98 -13.65 -6.53
N PHE A 68 7.46 -12.67 -7.29
CA PHE A 68 8.84 -12.64 -7.78
C PHE A 68 9.86 -12.56 -6.64
N ALA A 69 9.59 -11.76 -5.61
CA ALA A 69 10.47 -11.66 -4.45
C ALA A 69 10.58 -13.00 -3.71
N VAL A 70 9.46 -13.70 -3.52
CA VAL A 70 9.42 -15.04 -2.91
C VAL A 70 10.14 -16.06 -3.77
N GLY A 71 9.89 -16.07 -5.08
CA GLY A 71 10.58 -16.95 -6.02
C GLY A 71 12.09 -16.76 -5.96
N TYR A 72 12.56 -15.50 -5.98
CA TYR A 72 13.98 -15.18 -5.86
C TYR A 72 14.60 -15.64 -4.54
N GLN A 73 13.92 -15.43 -3.41
CA GLN A 73 14.43 -15.84 -2.10
C GLN A 73 14.40 -17.36 -1.92
N ARG A 74 13.41 -18.04 -2.52
CA ARG A 74 13.34 -19.50 -2.59
C ARG A 74 14.52 -20.07 -3.38
N LEU A 75 14.89 -19.44 -4.51
CA LEU A 75 16.10 -19.80 -5.28
C LEU A 75 17.40 -19.59 -4.49
N LYS A 76 17.42 -18.66 -3.53
CA LYS A 76 18.53 -18.51 -2.57
C LYS A 76 18.53 -19.54 -1.43
N GLY A 77 17.64 -20.52 -1.47
CA GLY A 77 17.51 -21.56 -0.44
C GLY A 77 16.82 -21.09 0.85
N LYS A 78 16.11 -19.95 0.83
CA LYS A 78 15.36 -19.48 2.01
C LYS A 78 14.00 -20.18 2.13
N HIS A 79 13.57 -20.40 3.37
CA HIS A 79 12.21 -20.83 3.67
C HIS A 79 11.26 -19.65 3.55
N CYS A 80 10.51 -19.59 2.45
CA CYS A 80 9.67 -18.45 2.11
C CYS A 80 8.20 -18.71 2.42
N LEU A 81 7.55 -17.76 3.11
CA LEU A 81 6.12 -17.74 3.36
C LEU A 81 5.51 -16.51 2.68
N PHE A 82 4.57 -16.75 1.78
CA PHE A 82 3.73 -15.72 1.16
C PHE A 82 2.27 -16.09 1.35
N PRO A 83 1.63 -15.62 2.44
CA PRO A 83 0.21 -15.85 2.61
C PRO A 83 -0.55 -14.95 1.65
N PHE A 84 -1.38 -15.55 0.80
CA PHE A 84 -2.44 -14.80 0.12
C PHE A 84 -3.66 -14.76 1.04
N GLY A 85 -4.28 -13.59 1.16
CA GLY A 85 -5.41 -13.38 2.04
C GLY A 85 -6.25 -12.19 1.59
N LEU A 86 -7.44 -12.07 2.18
CA LEU A 86 -8.31 -10.91 2.00
C LEU A 86 -8.52 -10.24 3.36
N HIS A 87 -8.55 -8.91 3.36
CA HIS A 87 -8.84 -8.15 4.57
C HIS A 87 -10.36 -8.22 4.85
N CYS A 88 -10.72 -8.89 5.94
CA CYS A 88 -12.10 -9.21 6.31
C CYS A 88 -12.62 -8.42 7.53
N THR A 89 -11.79 -7.58 8.15
CA THR A 89 -12.16 -6.74 9.30
C THR A 89 -12.64 -5.35 8.85
N GLY A 90 -13.51 -4.72 9.63
CA GLY A 90 -14.12 -3.41 9.35
C GLY A 90 -15.64 -3.47 9.15
N MET A 91 -16.35 -2.45 9.62
CA MET A 91 -17.83 -2.38 9.59
C MET A 91 -18.42 -2.64 8.20
N PRO A 92 -17.88 -2.08 7.09
CA PRO A 92 -18.44 -2.31 5.75
C PRO A 92 -18.30 -3.75 5.22
N ILE A 93 -17.43 -4.56 5.83
CA ILE A 93 -17.02 -5.87 5.30
C ILE A 93 -17.81 -7.02 5.93
N LYS A 94 -18.58 -6.75 7.01
CA LYS A 94 -19.43 -7.75 7.67
C LYS A 94 -20.38 -8.47 6.70
N ALA A 95 -21.08 -7.72 5.84
CA ALA A 95 -22.02 -8.29 4.86
C ALA A 95 -21.33 -9.19 3.81
N LEU A 96 -20.04 -8.98 3.55
CA LEU A 96 -19.28 -9.81 2.61
C LEU A 96 -18.72 -11.06 3.27
N ARG A 97 -18.45 -11.05 4.58
CA ARG A 97 -18.00 -12.24 5.31
C ARG A 97 -18.98 -13.39 5.14
N GLU A 98 -20.28 -13.11 5.26
CA GLU A 98 -21.36 -14.08 5.00
C GLU A 98 -21.31 -14.64 3.58
N LYS A 99 -21.15 -13.76 2.56
CA LYS A 99 -21.08 -14.16 1.15
C LYS A 99 -19.93 -15.14 0.86
N TYR A 100 -18.79 -14.97 1.52
CA TYR A 100 -17.59 -15.79 1.29
C TYR A 100 -17.41 -16.90 2.34
N GLY A 101 -18.42 -17.16 3.19
CA GLY A 101 -18.37 -18.22 4.19
C GLY A 101 -17.34 -18.00 5.31
N ILE A 102 -16.92 -16.75 5.53
CA ILE A 102 -16.02 -16.42 6.64
C ILE A 102 -16.83 -16.35 7.92
N LYS A 103 -16.51 -17.24 8.86
CA LYS A 103 -17.16 -17.30 10.16
C LYS A 103 -16.65 -16.20 11.09
N ASP A 104 -17.49 -15.78 12.03
CA ASP A 104 -17.13 -14.78 13.02
C ASP A 104 -15.90 -15.19 13.86
N GLU A 105 -15.74 -16.47 14.17
CA GLU A 105 -14.58 -17.01 14.89
C GLU A 105 -13.23 -16.80 14.17
N MET A 106 -13.25 -16.56 12.84
CA MET A 106 -12.05 -16.28 12.06
C MET A 106 -11.60 -14.82 12.15
N VAL A 107 -12.42 -13.94 12.73
CA VAL A 107 -12.28 -12.48 12.64
C VAL A 107 -12.48 -11.79 14.00
N LEU A 108 -13.32 -12.36 14.86
CA LEU A 108 -13.59 -11.93 16.23
C LEU A 108 -12.80 -12.87 17.14
N PRO A 109 -11.73 -12.38 17.79
CA PRO A 109 -11.86 -11.26 18.72
C PRO A 109 -10.92 -10.08 18.44
N PHE A 110 -10.51 -9.86 17.19
CA PHE A 110 -9.54 -8.81 16.88
C PHE A 110 -10.21 -7.42 16.90
N GLU A 111 -10.22 -6.80 18.08
CA GLU A 111 -10.64 -5.42 18.25
C GLU A 111 -9.60 -4.45 17.67
N PRO A 112 -10.01 -3.29 17.14
CA PRO A 112 -9.08 -2.26 16.70
C PRO A 112 -8.09 -1.86 17.79
N VAL A 113 -6.79 -1.95 17.51
CA VAL A 113 -5.76 -1.54 18.46
C VAL A 113 -5.62 -0.01 18.42
N PRO A 114 -5.75 0.69 19.56
CA PRO A 114 -5.56 2.14 19.62
C PRO A 114 -4.08 2.49 19.42
N ILE A 115 -3.74 3.00 18.24
CA ILE A 115 -2.35 3.34 17.88
C ILE A 115 -2.06 4.84 17.95
N ILE A 116 -3.07 5.68 17.70
CA ILE A 116 -2.95 7.13 17.59
C ILE A 116 -4.15 7.75 18.31
N GLU A 117 -3.87 8.69 19.22
CA GLU A 117 -4.86 9.58 19.82
C GLU A 117 -4.96 10.84 18.95
N ILE A 118 -6.17 11.15 18.47
CA ILE A 118 -6.42 12.39 17.72
C ILE A 118 -7.29 13.30 18.59
N PRO A 119 -6.81 14.49 18.98
CA PRO A 119 -7.62 15.44 19.75
C PRO A 119 -9.00 15.68 19.12
N GLY A 120 -10.06 15.42 19.88
CA GLY A 120 -11.46 15.55 19.44
C GLY A 120 -12.08 14.31 18.78
N TYR A 121 -11.28 13.33 18.34
CA TYR A 121 -11.76 12.06 17.76
C TYR A 121 -11.30 10.81 18.55
N GLY A 122 -10.60 11.00 19.67
CA GLY A 122 -10.16 9.91 20.55
C GLY A 122 -9.08 9.00 19.96
N ASN A 123 -8.92 7.83 20.57
CA ASN A 123 -7.96 6.78 20.18
C ASN A 123 -8.46 5.83 19.08
N LEU A 124 -9.76 5.86 18.80
CA LEU A 124 -10.44 5.06 17.77
C LEU A 124 -11.22 5.98 16.83
N SER A 125 -10.49 6.93 16.25
CA SER A 125 -11.04 7.99 15.40
C SER A 125 -11.78 7.48 14.15
N ALA A 126 -11.28 6.43 13.51
CA ALA A 126 -11.93 5.88 12.32
C ALA A 126 -13.31 5.26 12.63
N PRO A 127 -13.48 4.37 13.64
CA PRO A 127 -14.80 3.95 14.10
C PRO A 127 -15.72 5.11 14.48
N GLN A 128 -15.22 6.06 15.28
CA GLN A 128 -16.03 7.20 15.74
C GLN A 128 -16.60 8.00 14.56
N VAL A 129 -15.77 8.34 13.57
CA VAL A 129 -16.21 9.12 12.41
C VAL A 129 -17.16 8.32 11.50
N CYS A 130 -16.98 7.00 11.39
CA CYS A 130 -17.93 6.15 10.67
C CYS A 130 -19.32 6.18 11.31
N ASP A 131 -19.38 6.15 12.65
CA ASP A 131 -20.64 6.22 13.41
C ASP A 131 -21.28 7.61 13.29
N GLU A 132 -20.50 8.69 13.40
CA GLU A 132 -20.96 10.07 13.25
C GLU A 132 -21.60 10.33 11.86
N LEU A 133 -20.95 9.87 10.79
CA LEU A 133 -21.44 10.00 9.41
C LEU A 133 -22.50 8.95 9.04
N LYS A 134 -22.84 8.04 9.96
CA LYS A 134 -23.78 6.93 9.77
C LYS A 134 -23.44 6.13 8.52
N ILE A 135 -22.17 5.76 8.37
CA ILE A 135 -21.68 4.96 7.25
C ILE A 135 -22.11 3.52 7.48
N GLN A 136 -22.89 2.98 6.56
CA GLN A 136 -23.43 1.61 6.67
C GLN A 136 -22.84 0.68 5.61
N SER A 137 -22.25 1.24 4.55
CA SER A 137 -21.73 0.48 3.43
C SER A 137 -20.43 1.07 2.89
N GLN A 138 -19.57 0.21 2.35
CA GLN A 138 -18.37 0.63 1.61
C GLN A 138 -18.69 1.35 0.31
N ASN A 139 -19.95 1.25 -0.14
CA ASN A 139 -20.43 1.90 -1.34
C ASN A 139 -20.79 3.37 -1.08
N ASP A 140 -20.79 3.81 0.19
CA ASP A 140 -20.98 5.21 0.60
C ASP A 140 -19.69 6.02 0.31
N ARG A 141 -19.26 6.04 -0.96
CA ARG A 141 -17.94 6.53 -1.39
C ARG A 141 -17.67 7.97 -0.98
N GLU A 142 -18.69 8.83 -1.07
CA GLU A 142 -18.59 10.24 -0.72
C GLU A 142 -18.37 10.41 0.79
N LYS A 143 -19.19 9.75 1.62
CA LYS A 143 -19.03 9.77 3.08
C LYS A 143 -17.72 9.15 3.53
N LEU A 144 -17.26 8.08 2.87
CA LEU A 144 -15.98 7.44 3.18
C LEU A 144 -14.79 8.31 2.80
N ALA A 145 -14.88 9.05 1.69
CA ALA A 145 -13.86 10.01 1.32
C ALA A 145 -13.80 11.16 2.34
N GLU A 146 -14.96 11.69 2.73
CA GLU A 146 -15.09 12.72 3.77
C GLU A 146 -14.53 12.24 5.12
N ALA A 147 -14.94 11.05 5.57
CA ALA A 147 -14.44 10.41 6.79
C ALA A 147 -12.92 10.28 6.80
N LYS A 148 -12.36 9.81 5.68
CA LYS A 148 -10.93 9.64 5.51
C LYS A 148 -10.21 10.98 5.57
N GLU A 149 -10.72 12.01 4.90
CA GLU A 149 -10.09 13.32 4.87
C GLU A 149 -10.04 13.97 6.25
N MET A 150 -11.15 13.95 6.99
CA MET A 150 -11.25 14.51 8.35
C MET A 150 -10.22 13.91 9.31
N VAL A 151 -10.09 12.59 9.29
CA VAL A 151 -9.21 11.87 10.23
C VAL A 151 -7.75 11.89 9.76
N TYR A 152 -7.49 11.80 8.45
CA TYR A 152 -6.14 11.64 7.93
C TYR A 152 -5.29 12.91 8.12
N LEU A 153 -5.82 14.07 7.75
CA LEU A 153 -5.07 15.33 7.86
C LEU A 153 -4.84 15.69 9.32
N LYS A 154 -5.89 15.61 10.15
CA LYS A 154 -5.79 15.91 11.58
C LYS A 154 -4.91 14.91 12.31
N GLY A 155 -5.02 13.63 11.99
CA GLY A 155 -4.16 12.59 12.56
C GLY A 155 -2.68 12.74 12.20
N PHE A 156 -2.35 13.33 11.05
CA PHE A 156 -0.96 13.60 10.70
C PHE A 156 -0.35 14.74 11.54
N TYR A 157 -1.06 15.87 11.70
CA TYR A 157 -0.52 17.07 12.36
C TYR A 157 -0.72 17.09 13.89
N GLU A 158 -1.87 16.60 14.35
CA GLU A 158 -2.27 16.65 15.76
C GLU A 158 -2.25 15.28 16.43
N GLY A 159 -2.14 14.19 15.66
CA GLY A 159 -2.13 12.84 16.19
C GLY A 159 -0.92 12.56 17.09
N ILE A 160 -1.19 11.95 18.24
CA ILE A 160 -0.19 11.56 19.24
C ILE A 160 -0.12 10.03 19.26
N MET A 161 1.09 9.49 19.15
CA MET A 161 1.31 8.05 19.19
C MET A 161 1.01 7.47 20.58
N LEU A 162 0.38 6.29 20.61
CA LEU A 162 0.08 5.55 21.85
C LEU A 162 1.00 4.32 22.04
N VAL A 163 1.65 3.88 20.97
CA VAL A 163 2.47 2.66 20.96
C VAL A 163 3.81 2.86 21.67
N ASP A 164 4.23 1.87 22.45
CA ASP A 164 5.49 1.88 23.17
C ASP A 164 6.69 2.13 22.23
N GLY A 165 7.65 2.92 22.70
CA GLY A 165 8.80 3.40 21.92
C GLY A 165 8.57 4.74 21.22
N TYR A 166 7.33 5.09 20.89
CA TYR A 166 6.98 6.39 20.27
C TYR A 166 5.89 7.16 21.04
N LYS A 167 5.40 6.61 22.15
CA LYS A 167 4.33 7.16 22.97
C LYS A 167 4.54 8.64 23.30
N GLY A 168 3.53 9.46 23.05
CA GLY A 168 3.55 10.90 23.33
C GLY A 168 4.17 11.76 22.23
N GLN A 169 4.78 11.18 21.20
CA GLN A 169 5.33 11.91 20.06
C GLN A 169 4.26 12.14 18.99
N LYS A 170 4.40 13.23 18.21
CA LYS A 170 3.51 13.52 17.09
C LYS A 170 3.76 12.59 15.91
N VAL A 171 2.69 12.20 15.22
CA VAL A 171 2.75 11.34 14.02
C VAL A 171 3.68 11.93 12.94
N GLN A 172 3.60 13.24 12.69
CA GLN A 172 4.47 13.93 11.72
C GLN A 172 5.96 13.71 11.99
N ASP A 173 6.37 13.72 13.25
CA ASP A 173 7.78 13.63 13.66
C ASP A 173 8.30 12.20 13.60
N VAL A 174 7.46 11.21 13.92
CA VAL A 174 7.87 9.79 13.98
C VAL A 174 7.73 9.04 12.65
N LYS A 175 6.92 9.53 11.71
CA LYS A 175 6.63 8.83 10.44
C LYS A 175 7.89 8.48 9.66
N LYS A 176 8.81 9.43 9.51
CA LYS A 176 10.09 9.23 8.79
C LYS A 176 11.08 8.34 9.55
N PRO A 177 11.31 8.54 10.86
CA PRO A 177 12.10 7.61 11.67
C PRO A 177 11.61 6.16 11.64
N ILE A 178 10.30 5.93 11.75
CA ILE A 178 9.71 4.58 11.69
C ILE A 178 9.94 3.95 10.32
N GLN A 179 9.67 4.69 9.24
CA GLN A 179 9.95 4.23 7.87
C GLN A 179 11.42 3.82 7.72
N LYS A 180 12.35 4.66 8.19
CA LYS A 180 13.78 4.36 8.12
C LYS A 180 14.15 3.11 8.92
N LYS A 181 13.65 2.98 10.16
CA LYS A 181 13.89 1.79 11.01
C LYS A 181 13.42 0.50 10.33
N MET A 182 12.25 0.51 9.72
CA MET A 182 11.72 -0.67 9.01
C MET A 182 12.58 -1.03 7.78
N VAL A 183 13.08 -0.02 7.05
CA VAL A 183 13.98 -0.25 5.91
C VAL A 183 15.34 -0.77 6.36
N ASP A 184 15.93 -0.16 7.40
CA ASP A 184 17.24 -0.55 7.95
C ASP A 184 17.21 -1.97 8.52
N ASN A 185 16.07 -2.39 9.11
CA ASN A 185 15.83 -3.76 9.59
C ASN A 185 15.53 -4.78 8.46
N GLY A 186 15.36 -4.33 7.22
CA GLY A 186 14.94 -5.19 6.10
C GLY A 186 13.49 -5.66 6.17
N GLU A 187 12.65 -5.00 6.96
CA GLU A 187 11.21 -5.26 7.12
C GLU A 187 10.37 -4.48 6.08
N ALA A 188 10.94 -3.45 5.47
CA ALA A 188 10.30 -2.64 4.43
C ALA A 188 11.26 -2.31 3.29
N LEU A 189 10.69 -2.01 2.12
CA LEU A 189 11.42 -1.52 0.94
C LEU A 189 10.80 -0.20 0.49
N ILE A 190 11.64 0.71 0.00
CA ILE A 190 11.19 1.97 -0.60
C ILE A 190 10.68 1.67 -2.01
N TYR A 191 9.48 2.13 -2.30
CA TYR A 191 8.84 2.01 -3.60
C TYR A 191 8.44 3.41 -4.09
N MET A 192 8.72 3.68 -5.36
CA MET A 192 8.45 4.96 -6.01
C MET A 192 7.53 4.71 -7.20
N GLU A 193 6.49 5.53 -7.32
CA GLU A 193 5.50 5.47 -8.39
C GLU A 193 5.18 6.90 -8.85
N PRO A 194 4.87 7.13 -10.15
CA PRO A 194 4.37 8.42 -10.60
C PRO A 194 3.08 8.79 -9.87
N GLU A 195 2.94 10.05 -9.43
CA GLU A 195 1.73 10.51 -8.71
C GLU A 195 0.46 10.39 -9.56
N LYS A 196 0.62 10.56 -10.88
CA LYS A 196 -0.42 10.40 -11.89
C LYS A 196 0.16 9.62 -13.06
N GLN A 197 -0.71 9.02 -13.87
CA GLN A 197 -0.29 8.36 -15.10
C GLN A 197 0.47 9.36 -15.99
N VAL A 198 1.69 8.97 -16.40
CA VAL A 198 2.53 9.75 -17.31
C VAL A 198 2.74 8.94 -18.58
N MET A 199 2.40 9.53 -19.72
CA MET A 199 2.59 8.91 -21.03
C MET A 199 3.78 9.55 -21.75
N SER A 200 4.67 8.73 -22.27
CA SER A 200 5.80 9.15 -23.09
C SER A 200 5.36 9.56 -24.51
N ARG A 201 6.26 10.17 -25.28
CA ARG A 201 5.99 10.50 -26.69
C ARG A 201 5.85 9.27 -27.58
N SER A 202 6.45 8.14 -27.20
CA SER A 202 6.28 6.85 -27.90
C SER A 202 4.96 6.15 -27.54
N ALA A 203 4.11 6.80 -26.72
CA ALA A 203 2.87 6.24 -26.17
C ALA A 203 3.08 5.10 -25.17
N ASP A 204 4.29 4.93 -24.63
CA ASP A 204 4.56 4.04 -23.51
C ASP A 204 4.20 4.71 -22.19
N GLU A 205 3.67 3.94 -21.23
CA GLU A 205 3.42 4.38 -19.86
C GLU A 205 4.74 4.48 -19.08
N CYS A 206 5.02 5.66 -18.53
CA CYS A 206 6.26 5.93 -17.81
C CYS A 206 6.24 5.32 -16.41
N VAL A 207 7.41 4.90 -15.96
CA VAL A 207 7.67 4.37 -14.62
C VAL A 207 8.79 5.17 -13.95
N VAL A 208 8.87 5.10 -12.61
CA VAL A 208 10.02 5.65 -11.89
C VAL A 208 11.15 4.62 -11.91
N ALA A 209 12.31 5.01 -12.42
CA ALA A 209 13.52 4.19 -12.43
C ALA A 209 14.60 4.84 -11.56
N LEU A 210 15.30 4.03 -10.77
CA LEU A 210 16.55 4.41 -10.15
C LEU A 210 17.68 4.03 -11.10
N CYS A 211 18.21 5.02 -11.83
CA CYS A 211 19.27 4.83 -12.82
C CYS A 211 20.42 5.81 -12.58
N ASP A 212 21.62 5.40 -13.00
CA ASP A 212 22.77 6.28 -13.04
C ASP A 212 22.58 7.30 -14.17
N GLN A 213 22.53 8.58 -13.80
CA GLN A 213 22.36 9.67 -14.74
C GLN A 213 23.06 10.93 -14.25
N TRP A 214 23.54 11.75 -15.18
CA TRP A 214 23.95 13.12 -14.87
C TRP A 214 22.70 13.97 -14.63
N TYR A 215 22.70 14.77 -13.56
CA TYR A 215 21.62 15.68 -13.24
C TYR A 215 22.17 17.02 -12.77
N LEU A 216 21.34 18.06 -12.88
CA LEU A 216 21.63 19.39 -12.31
C LEU A 216 21.06 19.43 -10.90
N ASP A 217 21.90 19.74 -9.91
CA ASP A 217 21.48 19.82 -8.51
C ASP A 217 20.82 21.18 -8.20
N TYR A 218 19.58 21.34 -8.66
CA TYR A 218 18.76 22.49 -8.31
C TYR A 218 18.36 22.52 -6.82
N GLY A 219 18.69 21.47 -6.05
CA GLY A 219 18.48 21.41 -4.61
C GLY A 219 19.59 22.11 -3.81
N ASP A 220 20.71 22.46 -4.44
CA ASP A 220 21.81 23.18 -3.79
C ASP A 220 21.30 24.50 -3.18
N LYS A 221 21.65 24.72 -1.91
CA LYS A 221 21.12 25.86 -1.14
C LYS A 221 21.58 27.20 -1.70
N ASN A 222 22.85 27.29 -2.09
CA ASN A 222 23.43 28.55 -2.58
C ASN A 222 22.84 28.91 -3.94
N TRP A 223 22.72 27.91 -4.83
CA TRP A 223 22.13 28.12 -6.15
C TRP A 223 20.64 28.47 -6.04
N LYS A 224 19.90 27.77 -5.18
CA LYS A 224 18.49 28.06 -4.93
C LYS A 224 18.30 29.48 -4.39
N GLU A 225 19.12 29.90 -3.43
CA GLU A 225 19.06 31.27 -2.88
C GLU A 225 19.39 32.33 -3.93
N ALA A 226 20.44 32.12 -4.73
CA ALA A 226 20.79 33.01 -5.84
C ALA A 226 19.66 33.13 -6.86
N ALA A 227 19.06 32.01 -7.28
CA ALA A 227 17.94 31.98 -8.21
C ALA A 227 16.69 32.67 -7.63
N SER A 228 16.35 32.42 -6.36
CA SER A 228 15.25 33.11 -5.67
C SER A 228 15.48 34.62 -5.55
N ASN A 229 16.73 35.06 -5.35
CA ASN A 229 17.06 36.49 -5.34
C ASN A 229 16.93 37.12 -6.72
N SER A 230 17.37 36.45 -7.79
CA SER A 230 17.13 36.89 -9.16
C SER A 230 15.64 36.96 -9.49
N LEU A 231 14.85 36.00 -9.02
CA LEU A 231 13.40 35.99 -9.22
C LEU A 231 12.72 37.22 -8.60
N LYS A 232 13.14 37.68 -7.42
CA LYS A 232 12.60 38.91 -6.80
C LYS A 232 12.80 40.16 -7.68
N SER A 233 13.86 40.18 -8.48
CA SER A 233 14.15 41.27 -9.42
C SER A 233 13.48 41.10 -10.79
N LEU A 234 12.86 39.95 -11.05
CA LEU A 234 12.25 39.64 -12.32
C LEU A 234 10.80 40.13 -12.34
N GLU A 235 10.44 40.92 -13.35
CA GLU A 235 9.05 41.34 -13.55
C GLU A 235 8.23 40.15 -14.09
N THR A 236 7.50 39.48 -13.22
CA THR A 236 6.47 38.54 -13.65
C THR A 236 5.18 39.34 -13.79
N TYR A 237 4.79 39.65 -15.03
CA TYR A 237 3.64 40.48 -15.45
C TYR A 237 2.26 40.08 -14.85
N HIS A 238 2.19 39.08 -13.97
CA HIS A 238 0.99 38.66 -13.28
C HIS A 238 1.30 38.15 -11.85
N PHE A 239 0.50 38.54 -10.86
CA PHE A 239 0.74 38.20 -9.45
C PHE A 239 0.72 36.69 -9.15
N LEU A 240 -0.10 35.90 -9.86
CA LEU A 240 -0.10 34.43 -9.77
C LEU A 240 1.26 33.84 -10.17
N THR A 241 1.97 34.47 -11.11
CA THR A 241 3.29 34.02 -11.56
C THR A 241 4.34 34.29 -10.49
N ASN A 242 4.24 35.41 -9.78
CA ASN A 242 5.06 35.70 -8.60
C ASN A 242 4.82 34.68 -7.46
N TYR A 243 3.55 34.32 -7.19
CA TYR A 243 3.18 33.38 -6.13
C TYR A 243 3.60 31.93 -6.42
N ILE A 244 3.53 31.49 -7.68
CA ILE A 244 3.94 30.12 -8.08
C ILE A 244 5.48 29.98 -8.09
N ALA A 245 6.20 31.08 -8.37
CA ALA A 245 7.65 31.05 -8.48
C ALA A 245 8.39 31.20 -7.13
N SER A 246 7.74 31.78 -6.11
CA SER A 246 8.26 31.93 -4.73
C SER A 246 8.10 30.65 -3.91
#